data_AF-A0A9D5CD16-F1
#
_entry.id   AF-A0A9D5CD16-F1
#
_cell.length_a   1.000
_cell.length_b   1.000
_cell.length_c   1.000
_cell.angle_alpha   90.00
_cell.angle_beta   90.00
_cell.angle_gamma   90.00
#
_symmetry.space_group_name_H-M   'P 1'
#
loop_
_entity.id
_entity.type
_entity.pdbx_description
1 polymer ?
#
loop_
_entity_poly.entity_id
_entity_poly.type
_entity_poly.pdbx_seq_one_letter_code
_entity_poly.pdbx_strand_id
1 'polypeptide(L)'
;MVEETFNGGMDVLSSSDQKTSSADHIVIMVHGILGSTADWKFAADRFVRELPDKVIVHCSDRNMYKLTLDGVDIMGERLAEEVIEVINRRPEARKISFIAHSVGGLVARYAIGRLYRPPRRKAGEDLSGDVGDGISGGTICGLEAMNFITVATPHLGSRGNKQVPFLFGVIAIEKVASSVIHLIFRRTGRHLFLNDNDEGEPPLLQRMLDDCGELSFMSALRAFKRRVAYANVGYDHIVGWRTSSIRRNSELPKWKESLREKYPHIVYEEKSEGKNDDKCTMDSTTVSNCDALEEELVTGLNRVPWERVDVSFHTSRLRFAAHSVIQVKHTTQSEGADVIQHMIDHFLH
;
A
#
# COMPACT_ATOMS: atom_id res chain seq x y z
N MET A 1 0.52 3.13 -26.66
CA MET A 1 1.14 2.50 -25.49
C MET A 1 1.85 1.25 -25.96
N VAL A 2 3.03 0.97 -25.41
CA VAL A 2 3.76 -0.28 -25.65
C VAL A 2 3.68 -1.08 -24.35
N GLU A 3 3.12 -2.30 -24.44
CA GLU A 3 3.17 -3.27 -23.35
C GLU A 3 4.39 -4.16 -23.60
N GLU A 4 5.36 -4.11 -22.68
CA GLU A 4 6.51 -5.02 -22.73
C GLU A 4 6.41 -6.00 -21.55
N THR A 5 6.34 -7.28 -21.87
CA THR A 5 6.40 -8.36 -20.86
C THR A 5 7.84 -8.80 -20.72
N PHE A 6 8.42 -8.60 -19.54
CA PHE A 6 9.73 -9.14 -19.19
C PHE A 6 9.58 -10.17 -18.07
N ASN A 7 10.64 -10.90 -17.77
CA ASN A 7 10.64 -11.85 -16.67
C ASN A 7 10.46 -11.09 -15.34
N GLY A 8 9.26 -11.13 -14.75
CA GLY A 8 8.93 -10.40 -13.52
C GLY A 8 8.10 -9.13 -13.73
N GLY A 9 7.01 -9.15 -14.52
CA GLY A 9 5.99 -8.10 -14.56
C GLY A 9 5.67 -7.49 -15.95
N MET A 10 4.67 -6.60 -15.98
CA MET A 10 4.22 -5.87 -17.17
C MET A 10 4.64 -4.40 -17.08
N ASP A 11 5.51 -3.96 -17.99
CA ASP A 11 5.87 -2.55 -18.13
C ASP A 11 4.89 -1.88 -19.10
N VAL A 12 4.30 -0.75 -18.68
CA VAL A 12 3.44 0.08 -19.52
C VAL A 12 4.14 1.41 -19.79
N LEU A 13 4.32 1.72 -21.08
CA LEU A 13 5.05 2.90 -21.55
C LEU A 13 4.23 3.71 -22.57
N SER A 14 4.48 5.03 -22.61
CA SER A 14 3.96 5.90 -23.66
C SER A 14 4.62 5.50 -24.99
N SER A 15 3.85 5.48 -26.08
CA SER A 15 4.32 5.05 -27.41
C SER A 15 5.03 6.16 -28.20
N SER A 16 5.56 7.18 -27.53
CA SER A 16 6.50 8.12 -28.15
C SER A 16 7.77 7.34 -28.56
N ASP A 17 8.26 7.58 -29.78
CA ASP A 17 9.31 6.81 -30.46
C ASP A 17 10.42 6.27 -29.55
N GLN A 18 10.82 5.01 -29.77
CA GLN A 18 11.82 4.22 -29.00
C GLN A 18 13.24 4.83 -28.91
N LYS A 19 13.43 6.11 -29.21
CA LYS A 19 14.66 6.86 -28.97
C LYS A 19 14.36 7.96 -27.95
N THR A 20 14.67 7.64 -26.69
CA THR A 20 14.72 8.51 -25.50
C THR A 20 13.38 8.91 -24.88
N SER A 21 12.68 7.96 -24.23
CA SER A 21 11.77 8.32 -23.13
C SER A 21 12.60 8.97 -22.02
N SER A 22 12.25 10.20 -21.62
CA SER A 22 12.90 10.94 -20.53
C SER A 22 12.38 10.56 -19.14
N ALA A 23 11.45 9.61 -19.05
CA ALA A 23 10.81 9.25 -17.80
C ALA A 23 11.85 8.68 -16.80
N ASP A 24 12.00 9.35 -15.66
CA ASP A 24 12.96 8.98 -14.61
C ASP A 24 12.27 8.43 -13.35
N HIS A 25 10.96 8.22 -13.39
CA HIS A 25 10.15 7.84 -12.25
C HIS A 25 9.47 6.48 -12.45
N ILE A 26 9.93 5.47 -11.71
CA ILE A 26 9.31 4.14 -11.71
C ILE A 26 8.12 4.09 -10.74
N VAL A 27 6.97 3.64 -11.22
CA VAL A 27 5.76 3.43 -10.41
C VAL A 27 5.48 1.93 -10.33
N ILE A 28 5.73 1.33 -9.17
CA ILE A 28 5.48 -0.08 -8.90
C ILE A 28 4.02 -0.26 -8.46
N MET A 29 3.24 -1.01 -9.23
CA MET A 29 1.85 -1.35 -8.90
C MET A 29 1.73 -2.79 -8.39
N VAL A 30 1.20 -2.97 -7.18
CA VAL A 30 1.17 -4.26 -6.46
C VAL A 30 -0.27 -4.71 -6.22
N HIS A 31 -0.64 -5.86 -6.77
CA HIS A 31 -2.02 -6.38 -6.71
C HIS A 31 -2.38 -7.00 -5.34
N GLY A 32 -3.67 -7.17 -5.10
CA GLY A 32 -4.22 -7.81 -3.89
C GLY A 32 -4.22 -9.34 -3.94
N ILE A 33 -4.90 -9.95 -2.96
CA ILE A 33 -4.98 -11.41 -2.79
C ILE A 33 -5.68 -12.06 -3.98
N LEU A 34 -5.16 -13.20 -4.45
CA LEU A 34 -5.57 -13.89 -5.67
C LEU A 34 -5.58 -13.00 -6.94
N GLY A 35 -4.89 -11.86 -6.89
CA GLY A 35 -4.83 -10.87 -7.97
C GLY A 35 -3.80 -11.21 -9.05
N SER A 36 -3.75 -10.31 -10.04
CA SER A 36 -2.81 -10.34 -11.14
C SER A 36 -2.45 -8.93 -11.62
N THR A 37 -1.49 -8.79 -12.52
CA THR A 37 -1.17 -7.51 -13.19
C THR A 37 -2.39 -6.87 -13.86
N ALA A 38 -3.34 -7.67 -14.34
CA ALA A 38 -4.57 -7.18 -14.96
C ALA A 38 -5.43 -6.32 -14.01
N ASP A 39 -5.31 -6.51 -12.70
CA ASP A 39 -6.04 -5.74 -11.68
C ASP A 39 -5.67 -4.25 -11.71
N TRP A 40 -4.45 -3.93 -12.18
CA TRP A 40 -3.94 -2.56 -12.29
C TRP A 40 -3.93 -2.02 -13.71
N LYS A 41 -4.38 -2.80 -14.71
CA LYS A 41 -4.32 -2.41 -16.13
C LYS A 41 -4.94 -1.04 -16.39
N PHE A 42 -6.15 -0.81 -15.86
CA PHE A 42 -6.83 0.48 -16.01
C PHE A 42 -5.99 1.64 -15.44
N ALA A 43 -5.47 1.48 -14.22
CA ALA A 43 -4.68 2.51 -13.57
C ALA A 43 -3.38 2.77 -14.32
N ALA A 44 -2.65 1.71 -14.72
CA ALA A 44 -1.41 1.83 -15.48
C ALA A 44 -1.61 2.61 -16.78
N ASP A 45 -2.65 2.26 -17.55
CA ASP A 45 -3.00 2.95 -18.79
C ASP A 45 -3.33 4.44 -18.55
N ARG A 46 -4.05 4.76 -17.46
CA ARG A 46 -4.35 6.15 -17.10
C ARG A 46 -3.09 6.91 -16.69
N PHE A 47 -2.25 6.33 -15.84
CA PHE A 47 -1.01 6.97 -15.38
C PHE A 47 -0.09 7.33 -16.55
N VAL A 48 0.16 6.39 -17.45
CA VAL A 48 1.03 6.60 -18.60
C VAL A 48 0.46 7.64 -19.57
N ARG A 49 -0.87 7.66 -19.73
CA ARG A 49 -1.53 8.61 -20.64
C ARG A 49 -1.58 10.03 -20.08
N GLU A 50 -1.86 10.18 -18.79
CA GLU A 50 -2.01 11.51 -18.15
C GLU A 50 -0.65 12.09 -17.69
N LEU A 51 0.37 11.24 -17.49
CA LEU A 51 1.74 11.63 -17.15
C LEU A 51 2.75 11.09 -18.19
N PRO A 52 2.58 11.45 -19.49
CA PRO A 52 3.47 10.97 -20.54
C PRO A 52 4.90 11.47 -20.28
N ASP A 53 5.88 10.64 -20.59
CA ASP A 53 7.32 10.91 -20.47
C ASP A 53 7.81 11.29 -19.05
N LYS A 54 6.94 11.15 -18.03
CA LYS A 54 7.24 11.40 -16.62
C LYS A 54 7.38 10.11 -15.83
N VAL A 55 6.52 9.13 -16.10
CA VAL A 55 6.44 7.88 -15.34
C VAL A 55 6.65 6.65 -16.22
N ILE A 56 7.23 5.62 -15.63
CA ILE A 56 7.29 4.25 -16.13
C ILE A 56 6.48 3.41 -15.16
N VAL A 57 5.37 2.82 -15.61
CA VAL A 57 4.53 1.99 -14.74
C VAL A 57 4.94 0.53 -14.89
N HIS A 58 5.19 -0.11 -13.76
CA HIS A 58 5.49 -1.53 -13.67
C HIS A 58 4.43 -2.23 -12.81
N CYS A 59 3.62 -3.09 -13.43
CA CYS A 59 2.69 -3.94 -12.70
C CYS A 59 3.39 -5.26 -12.32
N SER A 60 3.57 -5.47 -11.01
CA SER A 60 4.24 -6.65 -10.44
C SER A 60 3.48 -7.94 -10.76
N ASP A 61 4.20 -8.98 -11.21
CA ASP A 61 3.64 -10.32 -11.43
C ASP A 61 4.20 -11.39 -10.48
N ARG A 62 5.21 -11.07 -9.66
CA ARG A 62 5.91 -12.07 -8.83
C ARG A 62 5.01 -12.83 -7.87
N ASN A 63 3.90 -12.23 -7.43
CA ASN A 63 3.03 -12.81 -6.42
C ASN A 63 1.66 -13.22 -6.96
N MET A 64 1.50 -13.43 -8.27
CA MET A 64 0.18 -13.68 -8.87
C MET A 64 -0.55 -14.93 -8.35
N TYR A 65 -1.88 -14.84 -8.33
CA TYR A 65 -2.78 -15.95 -8.03
C TYR A 65 -2.50 -16.60 -6.66
N LYS A 66 -2.21 -17.90 -6.63
CA LYS A 66 -2.00 -18.66 -5.40
C LYS A 66 -0.74 -18.25 -4.64
N LEU A 67 0.23 -17.60 -5.30
CA LEU A 67 1.45 -17.10 -4.66
C LEU A 67 1.13 -16.00 -3.64
N THR A 68 -0.02 -15.32 -3.77
CA THR A 68 -0.50 -14.36 -2.77
C THR A 68 -0.78 -14.97 -1.38
N LEU A 69 -0.78 -16.31 -1.27
CA LEU A 69 -1.08 -17.04 -0.04
C LEU A 69 0.19 -17.45 0.74
N ASP A 70 1.38 -17.15 0.20
CA ASP A 70 2.66 -17.60 0.74
C ASP A 70 3.15 -16.81 1.98
N GLY A 71 2.49 -15.73 2.36
CA GLY A 71 2.90 -14.86 3.48
C GLY A 71 3.42 -13.50 3.02
N VAL A 72 3.18 -12.46 3.82
CA VAL A 72 3.58 -11.07 3.49
C VAL A 72 5.10 -10.92 3.44
N ASP A 73 5.81 -11.65 4.29
CA ASP A 73 7.26 -11.76 4.30
C ASP A 73 7.81 -12.36 3.00
N ILE A 74 7.33 -13.55 2.61
CA ILE A 74 7.79 -14.23 1.40
C ILE A 74 7.44 -13.43 0.15
N MET A 75 6.22 -12.90 0.09
CA MET A 75 5.79 -12.02 -1.00
C MET A 75 6.64 -10.74 -1.06
N GLY A 76 6.99 -10.19 0.10
CA GLY A 76 7.77 -8.96 0.22
C GLY A 76 9.21 -9.13 -0.24
N GLU A 77 9.85 -10.25 0.07
CA GLU A 77 11.17 -10.63 -0.48
C GLU A 77 11.12 -10.73 -2.01
N ARG A 78 10.14 -11.47 -2.54
CA ARG A 78 9.98 -11.61 -4.01
C ARG A 78 9.75 -10.28 -4.70
N LEU A 79 8.93 -9.40 -4.10
CA LEU A 79 8.70 -8.06 -4.63
C LEU A 79 9.97 -7.21 -4.57
N ALA A 80 10.77 -7.31 -3.50
CA ALA A 80 12.02 -6.59 -3.41
C ALA A 80 13.01 -7.02 -4.50
N GLU A 81 13.12 -8.32 -4.78
CA GLU A 81 13.92 -8.86 -5.89
C GLU A 81 13.45 -8.33 -7.25
N GLU A 82 12.14 -8.36 -7.53
CA GLU A 82 11.56 -7.81 -8.77
C GLU A 82 11.87 -6.32 -8.93
N VAL A 83 11.71 -5.53 -7.86
CA VAL A 83 12.00 -4.09 -7.90
C VAL A 83 13.47 -3.83 -8.20
N ILE A 84 14.41 -4.63 -7.67
CA ILE A 84 15.83 -4.51 -8.01
C ILE A 84 16.05 -4.80 -9.51
N GLU A 85 15.41 -5.83 -10.06
CA GLU A 85 15.50 -6.16 -11.49
C GLU A 85 14.91 -5.06 -12.37
N VAL A 86 13.77 -4.45 -11.97
CA VAL A 86 13.16 -3.31 -12.68
C VAL A 86 14.10 -2.11 -12.68
N ILE A 87 14.67 -1.76 -11.52
CA ILE A 87 15.60 -0.63 -11.40
C ILE A 87 16.87 -0.86 -12.23
N ASN A 88 17.43 -2.07 -12.20
CA ASN A 88 18.64 -2.39 -12.98
C ASN A 88 18.42 -2.29 -14.50
N ARG A 89 17.19 -2.51 -14.97
CA ARG A 89 16.81 -2.32 -16.39
C ARG A 89 16.65 -0.85 -16.78
N ARG A 90 16.58 0.07 -15.81
CA ARG A 90 16.32 1.50 -16.01
C ARG A 90 17.38 2.35 -15.28
N PRO A 91 18.64 2.35 -15.74
CA PRO A 91 19.73 3.11 -15.10
C PRO A 91 19.49 4.62 -15.05
N GLU A 92 18.59 5.14 -15.90
CA GLU A 92 18.13 6.53 -15.92
C GLU A 92 17.20 6.89 -14.76
N ALA A 93 16.58 5.90 -14.10
CA ALA A 93 15.60 6.13 -13.05
C ALA A 93 16.23 6.87 -11.86
N ARG A 94 15.51 7.87 -11.35
CA ARG A 94 15.88 8.69 -10.19
C ARG A 94 14.87 8.60 -9.07
N LYS A 95 13.61 8.28 -9.40
CA LYS A 95 12.49 8.31 -8.47
C LYS A 95 11.74 6.98 -8.48
N ILE A 96 11.17 6.64 -7.34
CA ILE A 96 10.31 5.46 -7.20
C ILE A 96 9.07 5.78 -6.37
N SER A 97 7.94 5.22 -6.81
CA SER A 97 6.69 5.22 -6.09
C SER A 97 6.07 3.82 -6.06
N PHE A 98 5.25 3.57 -5.05
CA PHE A 98 4.48 2.35 -4.90
C PHE A 98 2.99 2.69 -4.83
N ILE A 99 2.18 1.92 -5.56
CA ILE A 99 0.71 1.94 -5.49
C ILE A 99 0.27 0.50 -5.26
N ALA A 100 -0.43 0.25 -4.17
CA ALA A 100 -0.68 -1.12 -3.74
C ALA A 100 -2.07 -1.32 -3.18
N HIS A 101 -2.71 -2.44 -3.54
CA HIS A 101 -4.08 -2.76 -3.18
C HIS A 101 -4.16 -3.90 -2.17
N SER A 102 -5.03 -3.75 -1.17
CA SER A 102 -5.35 -4.81 -0.22
C SER A 102 -4.09 -5.38 0.43
N VAL A 103 -3.92 -6.70 0.48
CA VAL A 103 -2.69 -7.34 1.01
C VAL A 103 -1.43 -6.85 0.30
N GLY A 104 -1.51 -6.43 -0.97
CA GLY A 104 -0.39 -5.87 -1.73
C GLY A 104 0.23 -4.66 -1.03
N GLY A 105 -0.54 -3.86 -0.28
CA GLY A 105 0.00 -2.74 0.50
C GLY A 105 0.87 -3.18 1.67
N LEU A 106 0.58 -4.34 2.29
CA LEU A 106 1.45 -4.93 3.31
C LEU A 106 2.71 -5.53 2.69
N VAL A 107 2.58 -6.17 1.53
CA VAL A 107 3.73 -6.67 0.74
C VAL A 107 4.65 -5.54 0.33
N ALA A 108 4.10 -4.42 -0.15
CA ALA A 108 4.86 -3.22 -0.50
C ALA A 108 5.57 -2.63 0.73
N ARG A 109 4.89 -2.55 1.90
CA ARG A 109 5.53 -2.12 3.16
C ARG A 109 6.73 -2.99 3.53
N TYR A 110 6.61 -4.31 3.35
CA TYR A 110 7.72 -5.21 3.61
C TYR A 110 8.88 -4.94 2.64
N ALA A 111 8.59 -4.90 1.35
CA ALA A 111 9.58 -4.73 0.30
C ALA A 111 10.36 -3.40 0.45
N ILE A 112 9.69 -2.28 0.76
CA ILE A 112 10.39 -1.00 0.95
C ILE A 112 11.36 -1.06 2.14
N GLY A 113 11.02 -1.80 3.21
CA GLY A 113 11.90 -2.00 4.36
C GLY A 113 13.17 -2.76 4.01
N ARG A 114 13.04 -3.76 3.12
CA ARG A 114 14.15 -4.54 2.57
C ARG A 114 15.02 -3.74 1.57
N LEU A 115 14.40 -2.83 0.82
CA LEU A 115 15.06 -2.03 -0.21
C LEU A 115 15.69 -0.74 0.32
N TYR A 116 15.40 -0.38 1.58
CA TYR A 116 15.86 0.88 2.14
C TYR A 116 17.38 0.96 2.23
N ARG A 117 17.92 2.11 1.85
CA ARG A 117 19.32 2.46 2.05
C ARG A 117 19.41 3.76 2.84
N PRO A 118 20.09 3.75 3.99
CA PRO A 118 20.24 4.96 4.79
C PRO A 118 21.00 6.04 4.01
N PRO A 119 20.87 7.31 4.42
CA PRO A 119 21.66 8.41 3.87
C PRO A 119 23.16 8.07 3.87
N ARG A 120 23.85 8.33 2.75
CA ARG A 120 25.31 8.19 2.71
C ARG A 120 25.92 9.25 3.62
N ARG A 121 26.44 8.85 4.78
CA ARG A 121 27.37 9.69 5.55
C ARG A 121 28.64 9.81 4.71
N LYS A 122 28.99 11.01 4.25
CA LYS A 122 30.30 11.24 3.65
C LYS A 122 31.35 11.04 4.75
N ALA A 123 32.34 10.19 4.48
CA ALA A 123 33.49 10.05 5.38
C ALA A 123 34.27 11.37 5.36
N GLY A 124 34.29 12.10 6.49
CA GLY A 124 35.12 13.30 6.69
C GLY A 124 34.40 14.64 6.86
N GLU A 125 33.07 14.68 6.99
CA GLU A 125 32.38 15.90 7.44
C GLU A 125 32.42 15.94 8.98
N ASP A 126 33.43 16.64 9.50
CA ASP A 126 33.59 16.96 10.92
C ASP A 126 32.38 17.73 11.47
N LEU A 127 32.15 17.55 12.77
CA LEU A 127 31.08 18.13 13.58
C LEU A 127 31.18 19.67 13.65
N SER A 128 30.71 20.41 12.65
CA SER A 128 30.44 21.84 12.80
C SER A 128 29.58 22.43 11.67
N GLY A 129 28.49 23.09 12.06
CA GLY A 129 28.02 24.29 11.37
C GLY A 129 26.84 24.13 10.40
N ASP A 130 25.73 24.71 10.83
CA ASP A 130 24.40 24.86 10.24
C ASP A 130 24.31 25.45 8.81
N VAL A 131 23.13 25.18 8.21
CA VAL A 131 22.41 25.77 7.06
C VAL A 131 22.76 25.33 5.63
N GLY A 132 21.86 24.51 5.06
CA GLY A 132 21.70 24.29 3.62
C GLY A 132 20.60 23.27 3.31
N ASP A 133 19.38 23.76 3.12
CA ASP A 133 18.17 23.05 2.68
C ASP A 133 18.44 22.04 1.54
N GLY A 134 18.26 20.74 1.80
CA GLY A 134 18.55 19.68 0.83
C GLY A 134 18.53 18.29 1.46
N ILE A 135 17.34 17.70 1.54
CA ILE A 135 17.02 16.36 2.04
C ILE A 135 18.03 15.29 1.56
N SER A 136 19.00 14.94 2.40
CA SER A 136 19.69 13.65 2.30
C SER A 136 18.89 12.63 3.13
N GLY A 137 17.63 12.43 2.77
CA GLY A 137 16.79 11.34 3.31
C GLY A 137 17.31 9.98 2.83
N GLY A 138 16.92 8.90 3.49
CA GLY A 138 17.21 7.56 2.98
C GLY A 138 16.54 7.33 1.63
N THR A 139 17.02 6.34 0.89
CA THR A 139 16.55 6.03 -0.47
C THR A 139 15.95 4.62 -0.52
N ILE A 140 15.17 4.34 -1.56
CA ILE A 140 14.68 2.98 -1.84
C ILE A 140 15.49 2.46 -3.01
N CYS A 141 16.37 1.51 -2.74
CA CYS A 141 17.33 0.96 -3.71
C CYS A 141 18.12 2.06 -4.45
N GLY A 142 18.46 3.17 -3.77
CA GLY A 142 19.21 4.29 -4.36
C GLY A 142 18.36 5.31 -5.12
N LEU A 143 17.06 5.07 -5.25
CA LEU A 143 16.11 6.01 -5.85
C LEU A 143 15.42 6.87 -4.78
N GLU A 144 15.07 8.10 -5.16
CA GLU A 144 14.29 9.00 -4.34
C GLU A 144 12.86 8.48 -4.18
N ALA A 145 12.40 8.34 -2.94
CA ALA A 145 11.09 7.80 -2.62
C ALA A 145 10.02 8.91 -2.70
N MET A 146 9.13 8.83 -3.69
CA MET A 146 8.18 9.92 -3.98
C MET A 146 6.81 9.67 -3.34
N ASN A 147 6.09 8.62 -3.76
CA ASN A 147 4.75 8.31 -3.25
C ASN A 147 4.67 6.86 -2.74
N PHE A 148 4.10 6.69 -1.55
CA PHE A 148 3.66 5.39 -1.04
C PHE A 148 2.13 5.41 -0.88
N ILE A 149 1.42 4.82 -1.83
CA ILE A 149 -0.05 4.87 -1.93
C ILE A 149 -0.60 3.48 -1.66
N THR A 150 -1.52 3.38 -0.69
CA THR A 150 -2.25 2.16 -0.39
C THR A 150 -3.74 2.33 -0.65
N VAL A 151 -4.38 1.27 -1.12
CA VAL A 151 -5.80 1.26 -1.51
C VAL A 151 -6.47 0.06 -0.86
N ALA A 152 -7.42 0.32 0.05
CA ALA A 152 -8.12 -0.71 0.82
C ALA A 152 -7.19 -1.73 1.50
N THR A 153 -6.04 -1.28 2.01
CA THR A 153 -5.01 -2.13 2.63
C THR A 153 -5.29 -2.38 4.12
N PRO A 154 -5.26 -3.63 4.62
CA PRO A 154 -5.53 -3.91 6.03
C PRO A 154 -4.30 -3.60 6.92
N HIS A 155 -3.95 -2.33 7.08
CA HIS A 155 -2.73 -1.90 7.79
C HIS A 155 -2.65 -2.35 9.26
N LEU A 156 -3.80 -2.44 9.93
CA LEU A 156 -3.95 -2.86 11.33
C LEU A 156 -4.31 -4.36 11.44
N GLY A 157 -4.21 -5.10 10.34
CA GLY A 157 -4.72 -6.46 10.22
C GLY A 157 -6.24 -6.51 10.06
N SER A 158 -6.79 -7.72 10.22
CA SER A 158 -8.20 -8.05 10.02
C SER A 158 -8.89 -8.62 11.28
N ARG A 159 -8.19 -8.67 12.42
CA ARG A 159 -8.82 -9.00 13.72
C ARG A 159 -9.73 -7.85 14.18
N GLY A 160 -10.82 -8.17 14.88
CA GLY A 160 -11.62 -7.18 15.62
C GLY A 160 -12.63 -6.35 14.82
N ASN A 161 -12.63 -6.41 13.49
CA ASN A 161 -13.81 -5.96 12.75
C ASN A 161 -14.92 -6.97 13.01
N LYS A 162 -16.05 -6.54 13.59
CA LYS A 162 -17.31 -7.29 13.62
C LYS A 162 -17.84 -7.66 12.20
N GLN A 163 -17.05 -7.41 11.15
CA GLN A 163 -17.22 -7.79 9.76
C GLN A 163 -16.59 -9.16 9.43
N VAL A 164 -16.47 -10.05 10.42
CA VAL A 164 -16.41 -11.49 10.12
C VAL A 164 -17.45 -12.17 10.98
N PRO A 165 -18.60 -12.47 10.35
CA PRO A 165 -18.76 -13.86 9.96
C PRO A 165 -19.30 -13.96 8.52
N PHE A 166 -18.49 -13.65 7.50
CA PHE A 166 -18.62 -14.29 6.18
C PHE A 166 -17.50 -13.84 5.21
N LEU A 167 -16.64 -14.81 4.91
CA LEU A 167 -15.80 -15.00 3.74
C LEU A 167 -16.09 -14.09 2.52
N PHE A 168 -15.39 -12.95 2.40
CA PHE A 168 -14.98 -12.31 1.12
C PHE A 168 -16.04 -12.07 0.02
N GLY A 169 -17.35 -12.26 0.25
CA GLY A 169 -18.39 -12.11 -0.77
C GLY A 169 -18.23 -13.03 -1.99
N VAL A 170 -17.40 -14.07 -1.92
CA VAL A 170 -17.21 -15.05 -3.00
C VAL A 170 -17.96 -16.32 -2.65
N ILE A 171 -19.17 -16.48 -3.22
CA ILE A 171 -20.07 -17.64 -3.04
C ILE A 171 -19.36 -19.00 -3.24
N ALA A 172 -18.27 -19.04 -4.01
CA ALA A 172 -17.49 -20.26 -4.23
C ALA A 172 -16.70 -20.75 -2.99
N ILE A 173 -16.37 -19.87 -2.04
CA ILE A 173 -15.57 -20.24 -0.85
C ILE A 173 -16.47 -20.71 0.30
N GLU A 174 -17.74 -20.30 0.32
CA GLU A 174 -18.72 -20.63 1.38
C GLU A 174 -19.07 -22.14 1.45
N LYS A 175 -18.96 -22.87 0.33
CA LYS A 175 -19.30 -24.31 0.28
C LYS A 175 -18.20 -25.25 0.78
N VAL A 176 -17.02 -24.75 1.13
CA VAL A 176 -15.85 -25.60 1.48
C VAL A 176 -15.44 -25.45 2.96
N ALA A 177 -16.13 -24.64 3.74
CA ALA A 177 -15.53 -24.05 4.93
C ALA A 177 -16.39 -24.13 6.20
N SER A 178 -16.35 -25.27 6.89
CA SER A 178 -16.43 -25.29 8.37
C SER A 178 -15.19 -25.91 9.03
N SER A 179 -14.36 -26.66 8.30
CA SER A 179 -13.19 -27.36 8.87
C SER A 179 -11.85 -26.98 8.21
N VAL A 180 -11.86 -26.14 7.17
CA VAL A 180 -10.67 -25.87 6.32
C VAL A 180 -10.28 -24.38 6.30
N ILE A 181 -10.95 -23.52 7.09
CA ILE A 181 -10.77 -22.05 7.06
C ILE A 181 -9.32 -21.63 7.39
N HIS A 182 -8.65 -22.34 8.31
CA HIS A 182 -7.24 -22.09 8.65
C HIS A 182 -6.26 -22.58 7.58
N LEU A 183 -6.68 -23.48 6.68
CA LEU A 183 -5.85 -24.04 5.60
C LEU A 183 -5.92 -23.20 4.32
N ILE A 184 -7.03 -22.48 4.07
CA ILE A 184 -7.26 -21.73 2.82
C ILE A 184 -6.42 -20.44 2.74
N PHE A 185 -6.18 -19.74 3.85
CA PHE A 185 -5.36 -18.52 3.86
C PHE A 185 -3.87 -18.75 4.21
N ARG A 186 -3.44 -20.01 4.38
CA ARG A 186 -2.04 -20.42 4.67
C ARG A 186 -1.30 -19.42 5.59
N ARG A 187 -0.14 -18.89 5.17
CA ARG A 187 0.72 -18.00 5.94
C ARG A 187 0.26 -16.54 5.87
N THR A 188 -0.30 -16.11 4.73
CA THR A 188 -0.87 -14.75 4.56
C THR A 188 -2.00 -14.47 5.56
N GLY A 189 -2.91 -15.42 5.76
CA GLY A 189 -3.97 -15.32 6.75
C GLY A 189 -3.43 -15.22 8.17
N ARG A 190 -2.38 -15.96 8.52
CA ARG A 190 -1.75 -15.86 9.84
C ARG A 190 -1.25 -14.43 10.10
N HIS A 191 -0.57 -13.80 9.13
CA HIS A 191 -0.14 -12.40 9.22
C HIS A 191 -1.32 -11.42 9.33
N LEU A 192 -2.34 -11.56 8.48
CA LEU A 192 -3.51 -10.66 8.48
C LEU A 192 -4.31 -10.77 9.78
N PHE A 193 -4.42 -11.98 10.32
CA PHE A 193 -5.05 -12.25 11.60
C PHE A 193 -4.08 -12.16 12.77
N LEU A 194 -2.85 -11.66 12.63
CA LEU A 194 -1.88 -11.47 13.72
C LEU A 194 -1.69 -12.75 14.59
N ASN A 195 -1.83 -13.91 13.96
CA ASN A 195 -1.74 -15.28 14.51
C ASN A 195 -0.38 -15.92 14.18
N ASP A 196 0.51 -15.17 13.56
CA ASP A 196 1.90 -15.53 13.40
C ASP A 196 2.66 -15.26 14.70
N ASN A 197 3.31 -16.31 15.19
CA ASN A 197 4.24 -16.28 16.31
C ASN A 197 5.36 -17.22 15.87
N ASP A 198 6.17 -16.71 14.96
CA ASP A 198 7.27 -17.47 14.40
C ASP A 198 8.42 -17.41 15.41
N GLU A 199 8.71 -18.55 16.05
CA GLU A 199 9.86 -18.73 16.95
C GLU A 199 9.90 -17.81 18.19
N GLY A 200 8.75 -17.28 18.63
CA GLY A 200 8.65 -16.39 19.80
C GLY A 200 8.66 -14.90 19.45
N GLU A 201 8.77 -14.55 18.16
CA GLU A 201 8.75 -13.17 17.69
C GLU A 201 7.32 -12.58 17.67
N PRO A 202 7.18 -11.25 17.84
CA PRO A 202 5.91 -10.56 17.67
C PRO A 202 5.33 -10.74 16.25
N PRO A 203 4.01 -10.59 16.05
CA PRO A 203 3.40 -10.64 14.74
C PRO A 203 4.06 -9.70 13.73
N LEU A 204 4.19 -10.12 12.47
CA LEU A 204 4.91 -9.42 11.41
C LEU A 204 4.44 -7.97 11.23
N LEU A 205 3.13 -7.70 11.34
CA LEU A 205 2.64 -6.33 11.18
C LEU A 205 3.14 -5.40 12.28
N GLN A 206 3.33 -5.93 13.49
CA GLN A 206 3.94 -5.24 14.63
C GLN A 206 5.44 -5.05 14.38
N ARG A 207 6.14 -6.09 13.90
CA ARG A 207 7.56 -5.99 13.53
C ARG A 207 7.80 -4.94 12.43
N MET A 208 6.85 -4.75 11.51
CA MET A 208 6.89 -3.70 10.48
C MET A 208 6.60 -2.28 10.99
N LEU A 209 6.53 -2.08 12.31
CA LEU A 209 6.46 -0.75 12.93
C LEU A 209 7.85 -0.17 13.19
N ASP A 210 8.90 -0.98 13.29
CA ASP A 210 10.24 -0.53 13.67
C ASP A 210 11.31 -1.09 12.72
N ASP A 211 12.53 -0.57 12.84
CA ASP A 211 13.68 -1.06 12.09
C ASP A 211 14.36 -2.18 12.89
N CYS A 212 14.61 -3.33 12.25
CA CYS A 212 15.15 -4.52 12.90
C CYS A 212 16.16 -5.23 11.97
N GLY A 213 17.43 -5.29 12.41
CA GLY A 213 18.50 -5.91 11.63
C GLY A 213 18.64 -5.28 10.24
N GLU A 214 18.56 -6.11 9.20
CA GLU A 214 18.64 -5.68 7.79
C GLU A 214 17.32 -5.10 7.25
N LEU A 215 16.24 -5.11 8.03
CA LEU A 215 14.91 -4.66 7.61
C LEU A 215 14.58 -3.31 8.25
N SER A 216 14.50 -2.26 7.45
CA SER A 216 14.29 -0.88 7.92
C SER A 216 12.89 -0.36 7.57
N PHE A 217 11.84 -0.95 8.16
CA PHE A 217 10.46 -0.67 7.76
C PHE A 217 10.00 0.77 8.01
N MET A 218 10.25 1.30 9.20
CA MET A 218 9.79 2.64 9.56
C MET A 218 10.65 3.72 8.90
N SER A 219 11.96 3.48 8.81
CA SER A 219 12.86 4.36 8.06
C SER A 219 12.51 4.41 6.57
N ALA A 220 12.18 3.26 5.94
CA ALA A 220 11.70 3.21 4.57
C ALA A 220 10.42 4.01 4.38
N LEU A 221 9.43 3.80 5.25
CA LEU A 221 8.15 4.49 5.17
C LEU A 221 8.32 6.00 5.33
N ARG A 222 9.22 6.44 6.24
CA ARG A 222 9.55 7.85 6.46
C ARG A 222 10.24 8.49 5.24
N ALA A 223 11.00 7.72 4.46
CA ALA A 223 11.72 8.22 3.30
C ALA A 223 10.81 8.76 2.18
N PHE A 224 9.58 8.25 2.07
CA PHE A 224 8.64 8.72 1.04
C PHE A 224 8.22 10.18 1.27
N LYS A 225 8.27 11.02 0.25
CA LYS A 225 7.78 12.41 0.36
C LYS A 225 6.28 12.47 0.67
N ARG A 226 5.51 11.56 0.09
CA ARG A 226 4.06 11.48 0.25
C ARG A 226 3.61 10.05 0.59
N ARG A 227 2.78 9.92 1.61
CA ARG A 227 2.12 8.66 2.00
C ARG A 227 0.61 8.87 1.97
N VAL A 228 -0.12 7.99 1.31
CA VAL A 228 -1.57 8.12 1.15
C VAL A 228 -2.26 6.80 1.40
N ALA A 229 -3.34 6.83 2.19
CA ALA A 229 -4.21 5.69 2.42
C ALA A 229 -5.60 5.98 1.87
N TYR A 230 -5.98 5.29 0.79
CA TYR A 230 -7.33 5.30 0.22
C TYR A 230 -8.16 4.21 0.89
N ALA A 231 -9.27 4.59 1.51
CA ALA A 231 -10.06 3.70 2.35
C ALA A 231 -11.53 3.72 1.96
N ASN A 232 -12.14 2.54 1.80
CA ASN A 232 -13.57 2.42 1.60
C ASN A 232 -14.31 2.68 2.92
N VAL A 233 -15.25 3.61 2.88
CA VAL A 233 -16.08 3.97 4.03
C VAL A 233 -17.11 2.89 4.37
N GLY A 234 -17.57 2.16 3.36
CA GLY A 234 -18.58 1.11 3.50
C GLY A 234 -18.58 0.16 2.30
N TYR A 235 -19.33 -0.93 2.44
CA TYR A 235 -19.49 -2.00 1.44
C TYR A 235 -18.19 -2.73 1.02
N ASP A 236 -17.06 -2.40 1.64
CA ASP A 236 -15.87 -3.24 1.63
C ASP A 236 -16.00 -4.26 2.76
N HIS A 237 -16.39 -5.49 2.39
CA HIS A 237 -16.53 -6.60 3.31
C HIS A 237 -15.22 -7.34 3.58
N ILE A 238 -14.12 -6.90 2.96
CA ILE A 238 -12.81 -7.55 3.05
C ILE A 238 -11.91 -6.76 3.99
N VAL A 239 -11.84 -5.43 3.79
CA VAL A 239 -11.02 -4.52 4.58
C VAL A 239 -11.88 -3.39 5.10
N GLY A 240 -12.07 -3.34 6.41
CA GLY A 240 -12.89 -2.30 7.01
C GLY A 240 -12.19 -0.94 7.05
N TRP A 241 -13.01 0.10 7.06
CA TRP A 241 -12.58 1.50 6.97
C TRP A 241 -11.40 1.84 7.89
N ARG A 242 -11.51 1.55 9.19
CA ARG A 242 -10.50 1.88 10.22
C ARG A 242 -9.09 1.36 9.90
N THR A 243 -9.01 0.12 9.40
CA THR A 243 -7.72 -0.54 9.13
C THR A 243 -7.12 -0.02 7.83
N SER A 244 -7.95 0.24 6.81
CA SER A 244 -7.50 0.88 5.58
C SER A 244 -7.14 2.34 5.71
N SER A 245 -7.73 3.08 6.66
CA SER A 245 -7.41 4.49 6.89
C SER A 245 -6.37 4.72 8.00
N ILE A 246 -5.91 3.67 8.71
CA ILE A 246 -4.98 3.81 9.85
C ILE A 246 -5.57 4.74 10.92
N ARG A 247 -6.80 4.46 11.33
CA ARG A 247 -7.54 5.22 12.36
C ARG A 247 -8.12 4.30 13.41
N ARG A 248 -8.32 4.84 14.61
CA ARG A 248 -9.20 4.25 15.63
C ARG A 248 -10.64 4.38 15.20
N ASN A 249 -11.51 3.55 15.78
CA ASN A 249 -12.96 3.68 15.56
C ASN A 249 -13.51 5.06 15.99
N SER A 250 -12.99 5.63 17.07
CA SER A 250 -13.36 6.96 17.58
C SER A 250 -12.88 8.11 16.69
N GLU A 251 -11.87 7.87 15.85
CA GLU A 251 -11.28 8.86 14.94
C GLU A 251 -11.93 8.83 13.54
N LEU A 252 -12.83 7.87 13.26
CA LEU A 252 -13.50 7.80 11.97
C LEU A 252 -14.42 9.02 11.77
N PRO A 253 -14.27 9.76 10.66
CA PRO A 253 -15.06 10.95 10.42
C PRO A 253 -16.54 10.59 10.15
N LYS A 254 -17.43 11.55 10.35
CA LYS A 254 -18.78 11.46 9.77
C LYS A 254 -18.67 11.90 8.32
N TRP A 255 -18.97 11.00 7.40
CA TRP A 255 -18.96 11.33 5.97
C TRP A 255 -20.36 11.79 5.52
N LYS A 256 -20.39 12.65 4.49
CA LYS A 256 -21.58 13.10 3.79
C LYS A 256 -21.41 12.77 2.31
N GLU A 257 -22.50 12.80 1.55
CA GLU A 257 -22.42 12.68 0.09
C GLU A 257 -21.41 13.69 -0.48
N SER A 258 -20.55 13.23 -1.40
CA SER A 258 -19.56 14.11 -2.00
C SER A 258 -20.25 15.17 -2.85
N LEU A 259 -19.87 16.43 -2.64
CA LEU A 259 -20.29 17.55 -3.47
C LEU A 259 -19.27 17.84 -4.59
N ARG A 260 -18.23 17.01 -4.73
CA ARG A 260 -17.16 17.24 -5.71
C ARG A 260 -17.56 16.68 -7.06
N GLU A 261 -17.84 17.56 -8.01
CA GLU A 261 -18.14 17.16 -9.39
C GLU A 261 -16.99 16.37 -10.06
N LYS A 262 -15.74 16.74 -9.75
CA LYS A 262 -14.55 16.10 -10.35
C LYS A 262 -14.28 14.69 -9.81
N TYR A 263 -14.53 14.47 -8.51
CA TYR A 263 -14.26 13.20 -7.83
C TYR A 263 -15.45 12.78 -6.95
N PRO A 264 -16.56 12.34 -7.56
CA PRO A 264 -17.81 12.07 -6.85
C PRO A 264 -17.71 10.96 -5.80
N HIS A 265 -16.73 10.05 -5.89
CA HIS A 265 -16.56 8.99 -4.89
C HIS A 265 -15.70 9.40 -3.69
N ILE A 266 -14.97 10.53 -3.76
CA ILE A 266 -14.15 11.02 -2.65
C ILE A 266 -15.02 11.81 -1.68
N VAL A 267 -15.27 11.27 -0.49
CA VAL A 267 -16.23 11.83 0.48
C VAL A 267 -15.57 12.54 1.66
N TYR A 268 -14.32 12.21 1.97
CA TYR A 268 -13.56 12.89 3.02
C TYR A 268 -12.06 12.80 2.74
N GLU A 269 -11.33 13.85 3.10
CA GLU A 269 -9.87 13.89 3.00
C GLU A 269 -9.28 14.62 4.20
N GLU A 270 -8.19 14.10 4.72
CA GLU A 270 -7.39 14.80 5.72
C GLU A 270 -5.90 14.52 5.53
N LYS A 271 -5.08 15.41 6.10
CA LYS A 271 -3.65 15.18 6.29
C LYS A 271 -3.39 15.09 7.78
N SER A 272 -2.88 13.96 8.24
CA SER A 272 -2.48 13.80 9.63
C SER A 272 -1.04 14.27 9.81
N GLU A 273 -0.81 15.15 10.77
CA GLU A 273 0.54 15.42 11.25
C GLU A 273 1.05 14.18 12.00
N GLY A 274 2.27 13.74 11.71
CA GLY A 274 2.86 12.56 12.38
C GLY A 274 3.00 12.82 13.88
N LYS A 275 2.66 11.84 14.71
CA LYS A 275 2.73 11.96 16.18
C LYS A 275 4.09 11.45 16.67
N ASN A 276 4.92 12.36 17.18
CA ASN A 276 6.14 12.02 17.92
C ASN A 276 5.82 11.86 19.41
N ASP A 277 4.92 10.94 19.76
CA ASP A 277 4.63 10.66 21.16
C ASP A 277 5.26 9.33 21.57
N ASP A 278 6.40 9.42 22.25
CA ASP A 278 7.03 8.31 23.01
C ASP A 278 6.23 7.95 24.29
N LYS A 279 4.99 8.43 24.43
CA LYS A 279 4.14 8.19 25.59
C LYS A 279 2.83 7.53 25.19
N CYS A 280 2.82 6.20 25.21
CA CYS A 280 1.61 5.43 25.44
C CYS A 280 1.06 5.76 26.83
N THR A 281 0.07 6.65 26.94
CA THR A 281 -0.80 6.68 28.12
C THR A 281 -1.74 5.48 28.05
N MET A 282 -1.28 4.35 28.55
CA MET A 282 -2.14 3.20 28.82
C MET A 282 -2.94 3.49 30.09
N ASP A 283 -4.22 3.82 29.92
CA ASP A 283 -5.15 3.77 31.03
C ASP A 283 -5.41 2.29 31.37
N SER A 284 -4.99 1.90 32.58
CA SER A 284 -5.02 0.52 33.06
C SER A 284 -6.46 0.10 33.31
N THR A 285 -7.10 -0.51 32.31
CA THR A 285 -8.34 -1.25 32.52
C THR A 285 -8.39 -2.40 31.51
N THR A 286 -8.07 -3.61 31.98
CA THR A 286 -8.20 -4.93 31.30
C THR A 286 -8.53 -4.86 29.80
N VAL A 287 -7.55 -4.43 29.01
CA VAL A 287 -7.64 -4.40 27.54
C VAL A 287 -7.40 -5.83 27.05
N SER A 288 -8.27 -6.34 26.17
CA SER A 288 -8.04 -7.61 25.49
C SER A 288 -6.69 -7.53 24.75
N ASN A 289 -5.89 -8.60 24.76
CA ASN A 289 -4.59 -8.63 24.08
C ASN A 289 -4.69 -8.22 22.58
N CYS A 290 -5.87 -8.44 21.96
CA CYS A 290 -6.14 -8.02 20.58
C CYS A 290 -6.26 -6.49 20.43
N ASP A 291 -6.92 -5.83 21.38
CA ASP A 291 -7.15 -4.38 21.33
C ASP A 291 -5.83 -3.63 21.62
N ALA A 292 -4.99 -4.17 22.49
CA ALA A 292 -3.66 -3.62 22.76
C ALA A 292 -2.74 -3.65 21.52
N LEU A 293 -2.74 -4.76 20.77
CA LEU A 293 -1.94 -4.90 19.56
C LEU A 293 -2.43 -3.97 18.43
N GLU A 294 -3.74 -3.85 18.26
CA GLU A 294 -4.31 -2.90 17.30
C GLU A 294 -3.96 -1.45 17.65
N GLU A 295 -4.02 -1.09 18.94
CA GLU A 295 -3.60 0.21 19.44
C GLU A 295 -2.11 0.50 19.19
N GLU A 296 -1.25 -0.51 19.33
CA GLU A 296 0.16 -0.40 18.97
C GLU A 296 0.35 -0.17 17.47
N LEU A 297 -0.37 -0.91 16.62
CA LEU A 297 -0.30 -0.75 15.15
C LEU A 297 -0.74 0.64 14.70
N VAL A 298 -1.89 1.13 15.19
CA VAL A 298 -2.41 2.46 14.81
C VAL A 298 -1.52 3.57 15.36
N THR A 299 -0.99 3.44 16.57
CA THR A 299 -0.07 4.43 17.15
C THR A 299 1.26 4.42 16.40
N GLY A 300 1.82 3.23 16.15
CA GLY A 300 3.10 3.06 15.49
C GLY A 300 3.11 3.57 14.05
N LEU A 301 2.06 3.31 13.28
CA LEU A 301 1.93 3.80 11.90
C LEU A 301 1.67 5.31 11.80
N ASN A 302 1.08 5.90 12.84
CA ASN A 302 0.83 7.34 12.91
C ASN A 302 2.06 8.14 13.38
N ARG A 303 3.21 7.50 13.62
CA ARG A 303 4.51 8.18 13.82
C ARG A 303 5.02 8.91 12.57
N VAL A 304 4.44 8.65 11.41
CA VAL A 304 4.71 9.37 10.16
C VAL A 304 3.41 10.00 9.62
N PRO A 305 3.49 11.14 8.91
CA PRO A 305 2.30 11.79 8.39
C PRO A 305 1.69 11.01 7.23
N TRP A 306 0.36 10.92 7.21
CA TRP A 306 -0.42 10.28 6.16
C TRP A 306 -1.46 11.25 5.61
N GLU A 307 -1.64 11.23 4.29
CA GLU A 307 -2.88 11.70 3.68
C GLU A 307 -3.89 10.55 3.71
N ARG A 308 -5.10 10.80 4.17
CA ARG A 308 -6.15 9.78 4.24
C ARG A 308 -7.32 10.23 3.39
N VAL A 309 -7.68 9.40 2.43
CA VAL A 309 -8.71 9.68 1.43
C VAL A 309 -9.79 8.63 1.56
N ASP A 310 -10.97 9.05 2.00
CA ASP A 310 -12.10 8.16 2.22
C ASP A 310 -13.02 8.15 0.99
N VAL A 311 -13.32 6.95 0.52
CA VAL A 311 -14.02 6.66 -0.72
C VAL A 311 -15.36 5.98 -0.42
N SER A 312 -16.42 6.41 -1.11
CA SER A 312 -17.75 5.83 -0.94
C SER A 312 -18.43 5.53 -2.28
N PHE A 313 -18.76 4.26 -2.50
CA PHE A 313 -19.54 3.77 -3.64
C PHE A 313 -21.02 3.59 -3.31
N HIS A 314 -21.54 4.22 -2.26
CA HIS A 314 -22.91 4.01 -1.77
C HIS A 314 -24.02 4.25 -2.82
N THR A 315 -23.82 5.16 -3.78
CA THR A 315 -24.74 5.40 -4.91
C THR A 315 -24.51 4.46 -6.10
N SER A 316 -23.37 3.78 -6.15
CA SER A 316 -22.99 2.91 -7.26
C SER A 316 -23.83 1.62 -7.26
N ARG A 317 -24.00 1.04 -8.46
CA ARG A 317 -24.66 -0.27 -8.62
C ARG A 317 -23.75 -1.42 -8.17
N LEU A 318 -22.44 -1.19 -8.16
CA LEU A 318 -21.42 -2.15 -7.76
C LEU A 318 -20.92 -1.93 -6.34
N ARG A 319 -21.67 -1.20 -5.49
CA ARG A 319 -21.28 -0.87 -4.11
C ARG A 319 -20.76 -2.07 -3.31
N PHE A 320 -21.39 -3.24 -3.43
CA PHE A 320 -20.98 -4.47 -2.72
C PHE A 320 -19.63 -5.06 -3.18
N ALA A 321 -19.08 -4.55 -4.29
CA ALA A 321 -17.76 -4.85 -4.80
C ALA A 321 -16.78 -3.68 -4.57
N ALA A 322 -17.05 -2.76 -3.65
CA ALA A 322 -16.23 -1.57 -3.36
C ALA A 322 -14.73 -1.88 -3.23
N HIS A 323 -14.40 -3.05 -2.64
CA HIS A 323 -13.02 -3.51 -2.51
C HIS A 323 -12.28 -3.61 -3.85
N SER A 324 -12.95 -4.03 -4.93
CA SER A 324 -12.36 -4.15 -6.27
C SER A 324 -12.62 -2.93 -7.14
N VAL A 325 -13.74 -2.24 -6.93
CA VAL A 325 -14.13 -1.04 -7.69
C VAL A 325 -13.20 0.14 -7.39
N ILE A 326 -12.70 0.29 -6.16
CA ILE A 326 -11.77 1.36 -5.78
C ILE A 326 -10.48 1.40 -6.63
N GLN A 327 -10.06 0.26 -7.19
CA GLN A 327 -8.90 0.17 -8.09
C GLN A 327 -9.29 -0.06 -9.56
N VAL A 328 -10.58 -0.06 -9.90
CA VAL A 328 -11.11 -0.31 -11.26
C VAL A 328 -10.61 -1.64 -11.84
N LYS A 329 -10.69 -2.71 -11.04
CA LYS A 329 -10.19 -4.05 -11.39
C LYS A 329 -10.74 -4.59 -12.73
N HIS A 330 -11.98 -4.23 -13.08
CA HIS A 330 -12.62 -4.67 -14.32
C HIS A 330 -12.75 -3.48 -15.28
N THR A 331 -11.99 -3.49 -16.37
CA THR A 331 -11.90 -2.39 -17.35
C THR A 331 -13.22 -2.04 -18.04
N THR A 332 -14.21 -2.95 -18.01
CA THR A 332 -15.56 -2.68 -18.52
C THR A 332 -16.39 -1.80 -17.58
N GLN A 333 -15.88 -1.47 -16.39
CA GLN A 333 -16.51 -0.64 -15.37
C GLN A 333 -15.74 0.68 -15.29
N SER A 334 -16.44 1.80 -15.43
CA SER A 334 -15.86 3.15 -15.23
C SER A 334 -16.02 3.65 -13.80
N GLU A 335 -16.76 2.93 -12.95
CA GLU A 335 -16.92 3.28 -11.53
C GLU A 335 -15.57 3.17 -10.82
N GLY A 336 -15.19 4.19 -10.05
CA GLY A 336 -13.87 4.30 -9.41
C GLY A 336 -12.79 4.96 -10.27
N ALA A 337 -13.05 5.25 -11.55
CA ALA A 337 -12.08 5.92 -12.42
C ALA A 337 -11.68 7.32 -11.92
N ASP A 338 -12.59 8.02 -11.25
CA ASP A 338 -12.33 9.30 -10.60
C ASP A 338 -11.43 9.18 -9.37
N VAL A 339 -11.43 8.02 -8.69
CA VAL A 339 -10.48 7.73 -7.61
C VAL A 339 -9.07 7.59 -8.18
N ILE A 340 -8.92 6.89 -9.31
CA ILE A 340 -7.64 6.80 -10.04
C ILE A 340 -7.21 8.17 -10.55
N GLN A 341 -8.15 8.97 -11.08
CA GLN A 341 -7.84 10.33 -11.50
C GLN A 341 -7.40 11.20 -10.31
N HIS A 342 -8.04 11.07 -9.15
CA HIS A 342 -7.64 11.74 -7.93
C HIS A 342 -6.21 11.38 -7.52
N MET A 343 -5.82 10.10 -7.64
CA MET A 343 -4.45 9.66 -7.40
C MET A 343 -3.46 10.32 -8.33
N ILE A 344 -3.75 10.35 -9.63
CA ILE A 344 -2.88 10.94 -10.67
C ILE A 344 -2.71 12.44 -10.45
N ASP A 345 -3.81 13.16 -10.22
CA ASP A 345 -3.80 14.63 -10.10
C ASP A 345 -3.02 15.12 -8.89
N HIS A 346 -2.85 14.28 -7.87
CA HIS A 346 -2.06 14.56 -6.66
C HIS A 346 -0.73 13.80 -6.63
N PHE A 347 -0.34 13.14 -7.72
CA PHE A 347 0.87 12.32 -7.76
C PHE A 347 2.12 13.18 -7.86
N LEU A 348 3.06 13.03 -6.93
CA LEU A 348 4.37 13.66 -7.03
C LEU A 348 5.15 12.93 -8.12
N HIS A 349 5.60 13.62 -9.17
CA HIS A 349 6.32 13.01 -10.28
C HIS A 349 7.72 13.57 -10.47
#